data_AF-A8H1H7-F1
#
_entry.id   AF-A8H1H7-F1
#
_cell.length_a   1.000
_cell.length_b   1.000
_cell.length_c   1.000
_cell.angle_alpha   90.00
_cell.angle_beta   90.00
_cell.angle_gamma   90.00
#
_symmetry.space_group_name_H-M   'P 1'
#
loop_
_entity.id
_entity.type
_entity.pdbx_description
1 polymer ?
#
loop_
_entity_poly.entity_id
_entity_poly.type
_entity_poly.pdbx_seq_one_letter_code
_entity_poly.pdbx_strand_id
1 'polypeptide(L)'
;MNTKEKGLSLIEVLVALVILTVGLIGVFNLHVISKRGSFESFQQTQAAYLANDIISRIKLNRSQLTSYAGTYSGTLSIPGKRCDVSVGQPIDTCNTFETRLWDLYQLDQQVLGYSEVLDGKKVGGLDNATACIEAKDSGEVTVVLSWRGMNKVNKAGPLQPVFVRGCGESKNKNQRRFYFINTVIL
;
A
#
# COMPACT_ATOMS: atom_id res chain seq x y z
N MET A 1 16.44 -62.88 -25.59
CA MET A 1 15.67 -61.76 -26.16
C MET A 1 16.60 -60.55 -26.18
N ASN A 2 17.13 -60.19 -27.36
CA ASN A 2 18.05 -59.04 -27.49
C ASN A 2 17.22 -57.78 -27.71
N THR A 3 17.11 -56.93 -26.69
CA THR A 3 16.59 -55.58 -26.82
C THR A 3 17.63 -54.74 -27.56
N LYS A 4 17.34 -54.34 -28.80
CA LYS A 4 18.17 -53.38 -29.55
C LYS A 4 17.94 -51.99 -28.95
N GLU A 5 18.88 -51.54 -28.13
CA GLU A 5 19.02 -50.14 -27.72
C GLU A 5 19.18 -49.27 -28.98
N LYS A 6 18.18 -48.44 -29.30
CA LYS A 6 18.28 -47.44 -30.36
C LYS A 6 18.89 -46.19 -29.73
N GLY A 7 20.15 -45.90 -30.04
CA GLY A 7 20.82 -44.67 -29.60
C GLY A 7 20.08 -43.43 -30.10
N LEU A 8 20.09 -42.37 -29.28
CA LEU A 8 19.51 -41.07 -29.61
C LEU A 8 20.25 -40.43 -30.80
N SER A 9 19.51 -39.88 -31.76
CA SER A 9 20.11 -39.11 -32.85
C SER A 9 20.49 -37.70 -32.37
N LEU A 10 21.60 -37.14 -32.85
CA LEU A 10 22.05 -35.78 -32.48
C LEU A 10 20.97 -34.72 -32.80
N ILE A 11 20.20 -34.93 -33.87
CA ILE A 11 19.10 -34.05 -34.25
C ILE A 11 17.91 -34.11 -33.27
N GLU A 12 17.68 -35.26 -32.63
CA GLU A 12 16.59 -35.46 -31.68
C GLU A 12 16.86 -34.68 -30.39
N VAL A 13 18.10 -34.71 -29.90
CA VAL A 13 18.55 -33.92 -28.75
C VAL A 13 18.46 -32.43 -29.05
N LEU A 14 18.84 -32.01 -30.26
CA LEU A 14 18.79 -30.60 -30.67
C LEU A 14 17.35 -30.08 -30.73
N VAL A 15 16.41 -30.86 -31.30
CA VAL A 15 14.99 -30.52 -31.32
C VAL A 15 14.40 -30.49 -29.90
N ALA A 16 14.73 -31.47 -29.05
CA ALA A 16 14.29 -31.49 -27.66
C ALA A 16 14.78 -30.27 -26.88
N LEU A 17 16.03 -29.84 -27.08
CA LEU A 17 16.59 -28.63 -26.47
C LEU A 17 15.86 -27.36 -26.94
N VAL A 18 15.52 -27.26 -28.22
CA VAL A 18 14.75 -26.12 -28.75
C VAL A 18 13.36 -26.06 -28.12
N ILE A 19 12.66 -27.19 -28.04
CA ILE A 19 11.33 -27.26 -27.40
C ILE A 19 11.42 -26.89 -25.91
N LEU A 20 12.43 -27.41 -25.20
CA LEU A 20 12.66 -27.12 -23.79
C LEU A 20 12.93 -25.63 -23.54
N THR A 21 13.81 -25.02 -24.34
CA THR A 21 14.17 -23.59 -24.18
C THR A 21 12.98 -22.67 -24.44
N VAL A 22 12.19 -22.94 -25.48
CA VAL A 22 10.94 -22.20 -25.75
C VAL A 22 9.93 -22.38 -24.61
N GLY A 23 9.76 -23.60 -24.11
CA GLY A 23 8.90 -23.88 -22.96
C GLY A 23 9.32 -23.13 -21.70
N LEU A 24 10.63 -23.09 -21.41
CA LEU A 24 11.17 -22.42 -20.23
C LEU A 24 10.98 -20.89 -20.28
N ILE A 25 11.14 -20.27 -21.45
CA ILE A 25 10.85 -18.83 -21.64
C ILE A 25 9.37 -18.54 -21.34
N GLY A 26 8.47 -19.44 -21.74
CA GLY A 26 7.05 -19.36 -21.39
C GLY A 26 6.82 -19.33 -19.87
N VAL A 27 7.46 -20.24 -19.14
CA VAL A 27 7.35 -20.31 -17.66
C VAL A 27 7.92 -19.08 -16.97
N PHE A 28 9.06 -18.55 -17.44
CA PHE A 28 9.64 -17.33 -16.86
C PHE A 28 8.71 -16.12 -16.99
N ASN A 29 8.04 -15.96 -18.13
CA ASN A 29 7.05 -14.89 -18.32
C ASN A 29 5.89 -15.01 -17.31
N LEU A 30 5.39 -16.23 -17.10
CA LEU A 30 4.35 -16.48 -16.08
C LEU A 30 4.85 -16.16 -14.67
N HIS A 31 6.09 -16.50 -14.35
CA HIS A 31 6.69 -16.20 -13.04
C HIS A 31 6.80 -14.68 -12.80
N VAL A 32 7.16 -13.90 -13.83
CA VAL A 32 7.16 -12.44 -13.74
C VAL A 32 5.74 -11.94 -13.47
N ILE A 33 4.75 -12.36 -14.25
CA ILE A 33 3.34 -11.93 -14.08
C ILE A 33 2.84 -12.27 -12.67
N SER A 34 3.15 -13.47 -12.17
CA SER A 34 2.79 -13.91 -10.82
C SER A 34 3.38 -12.97 -9.75
N LYS A 35 4.68 -12.66 -9.82
CA LYS A 35 5.33 -11.71 -8.90
C LYS A 35 4.69 -10.32 -8.94
N ARG A 36 4.36 -9.82 -10.13
CA ARG A 36 3.68 -8.53 -10.29
C ARG A 36 2.31 -8.54 -9.61
N GLY A 37 1.53 -9.60 -9.82
CA GLY A 37 0.22 -9.77 -9.19
C GLY A 37 0.31 -9.86 -7.66
N SER A 38 1.27 -10.64 -7.13
CA SER A 38 1.50 -10.73 -5.68
C SER A 38 1.84 -9.38 -5.05
N PHE A 39 2.65 -8.56 -5.73
CA PHE A 39 2.99 -7.22 -5.23
C PHE A 39 1.79 -6.27 -5.25
N GLU A 40 0.97 -6.28 -6.31
CA GLU A 40 -0.26 -5.47 -6.34
C GLU A 40 -1.24 -5.88 -5.22
N SER A 41 -1.41 -7.18 -4.97
CA SER A 41 -2.23 -7.68 -3.85
C SER A 41 -1.67 -7.27 -2.49
N PHE A 42 -0.36 -7.35 -2.29
CA PHE A 42 0.30 -6.89 -1.07
C PHE A 42 0.01 -5.41 -0.80
N GLN A 43 0.17 -4.54 -1.80
CA GLN A 43 -0.14 -3.10 -1.65
C GLN A 43 -1.61 -2.87 -1.32
N GLN A 44 -2.53 -3.61 -1.92
CA GLN A 44 -3.95 -3.50 -1.62
C GLN A 44 -4.27 -3.88 -0.16
N THR A 45 -3.67 -4.97 0.33
CA THR A 45 -3.80 -5.40 1.74
C THR A 45 -3.18 -4.39 2.70
N GLN A 46 -1.99 -3.87 2.38
CA GLN A 46 -1.34 -2.84 3.19
C GLN A 46 -2.18 -1.57 3.27
N ALA A 47 -2.77 -1.14 2.15
CA ALA A 47 -3.67 0.01 2.14
C ALA A 47 -4.92 -0.24 2.99
N ALA A 48 -5.52 -1.42 2.89
CA ALA A 48 -6.67 -1.78 3.71
C ALA A 48 -6.33 -1.78 5.21
N TYR A 49 -5.17 -2.33 5.58
CA TYR A 49 -4.69 -2.33 6.96
C TYR A 49 -4.51 -0.91 7.50
N LEU A 50 -3.76 -0.06 6.79
CA LEU A 50 -3.48 1.32 7.20
C LEU A 50 -4.75 2.17 7.33
N ALA A 51 -5.70 2.01 6.41
CA ALA A 51 -6.98 2.72 6.47
C ALA A 51 -7.82 2.30 7.69
N ASN A 52 -7.86 1.00 8.02
CA ASN A 52 -8.58 0.52 9.19
C ASN A 52 -7.89 0.91 10.50
N ASP A 53 -6.55 0.93 10.53
CA ASP A 53 -5.77 1.37 11.69
C ASP A 53 -6.09 2.84 12.04
N ILE A 54 -6.00 3.75 11.06
CA ILE A 54 -6.30 5.16 11.34
C ILE A 54 -7.77 5.39 11.71
N ILE A 55 -8.72 4.70 11.07
CA ILE A 55 -10.14 4.78 11.47
C ILE A 55 -10.32 4.36 12.94
N SER A 56 -9.63 3.30 13.37
CA SER A 56 -9.70 2.84 14.75
C SER A 56 -9.09 3.86 15.72
N ARG A 57 -7.98 4.51 15.36
CA ARG A 57 -7.38 5.60 16.14
C ARG A 57 -8.30 6.82 16.26
N ILE A 58 -8.91 7.24 15.15
CA ILE A 58 -9.90 8.33 15.13
C ILE A 58 -11.10 7.99 16.04
N LYS A 59 -11.58 6.74 16.01
CA LYS A 59 -12.67 6.27 16.88
C LYS A 59 -12.33 6.34 18.36
N LEU A 60 -11.06 6.20 18.74
CA LEU A 60 -10.59 6.33 20.12
C LEU A 60 -10.42 7.81 20.53
N ASN A 61 -10.18 8.72 19.58
CA ASN A 61 -9.95 10.13 19.83
C ASN A 61 -11.03 11.04 19.18
N ARG A 62 -12.30 10.73 19.45
CA ARG A 62 -13.46 11.38 18.82
C ARG A 62 -13.53 12.90 19.04
N SER A 63 -13.04 13.38 20.17
CA SER A 63 -13.03 14.82 20.50
C SER A 63 -12.23 15.66 19.48
N GLN A 64 -11.41 15.02 18.63
CA GLN A 64 -10.59 15.64 17.62
C GLN A 64 -10.99 15.23 16.19
N LEU A 65 -12.17 14.63 16.00
CA LEU A 65 -12.63 14.02 14.75
C LEU A 65 -12.33 14.86 13.49
N THR A 66 -12.86 16.08 13.43
CA THR A 66 -12.68 16.98 12.28
C THR A 66 -11.25 17.47 12.12
N SER A 67 -10.45 17.43 13.17
CA SER A 67 -9.04 17.81 13.13
C SER A 67 -8.12 16.73 12.53
N TYR A 68 -8.62 15.52 12.26
CA TYR A 68 -7.89 14.53 11.47
C TYR A 68 -7.99 14.79 9.96
N ALA A 69 -8.89 15.67 9.50
CA ALA A 69 -9.06 15.96 8.09
C ALA A 69 -7.81 16.60 7.48
N GLY A 70 -7.35 16.09 6.35
CA GLY A 70 -6.10 16.53 5.74
C GLY A 70 -5.57 15.61 4.65
N THR A 71 -4.40 15.98 4.10
CA THR A 71 -3.65 15.19 3.12
C THR A 71 -2.24 14.94 3.64
N TYR A 72 -1.81 13.69 3.61
CA TYR A 72 -0.59 13.17 4.23
C TYR A 72 0.24 12.44 3.17
N SER A 73 1.50 12.82 3.01
CA SER A 73 2.39 12.39 1.92
C SER A 73 3.86 12.31 2.32
N GLY A 74 4.15 12.18 3.61
CA GLY A 74 5.48 12.03 4.19
C GLY A 74 6.17 13.31 4.64
N THR A 75 5.42 14.38 4.86
CA THR A 75 5.96 15.72 5.16
C THR A 75 5.77 16.15 6.60
N LEU A 76 5.08 15.34 7.42
CA LEU A 76 4.89 15.67 8.82
C LEU A 76 6.19 15.51 9.60
N SER A 77 6.49 16.50 10.43
CA SER A 77 7.58 16.45 11.40
C SER A 77 7.21 15.60 12.61
N ILE A 78 8.21 15.00 13.26
CA ILE A 78 8.04 14.27 14.53
C ILE A 78 7.39 15.20 15.57
N PRO A 79 6.24 14.81 16.17
CA PRO A 79 5.62 15.55 17.25
C PRO A 79 6.53 15.60 18.49
N GLY A 80 6.44 16.68 19.27
CA GLY A 80 7.28 16.87 20.46
C GLY A 80 7.06 15.82 21.56
N LYS A 81 5.93 15.12 21.53
CA LYS A 81 5.60 14.03 22.46
C LYS A 81 5.19 12.79 21.66
N ARG A 82 5.69 11.64 22.09
CA ARG A 82 5.33 10.35 21.51
C ARG A 82 4.22 9.72 22.32
N CYS A 83 3.15 9.32 21.65
CA CYS A 83 1.97 8.74 22.30
C CYS A 83 1.94 7.22 22.12
N ASP A 84 3.11 6.59 22.00
CA ASP A 84 3.26 5.14 22.01
C ASP A 84 3.70 4.63 23.38
N VAL A 85 3.17 3.48 23.77
CA VAL A 85 3.58 2.81 25.00
C VAL A 85 4.77 1.90 24.70
N SER A 86 5.96 2.31 25.11
CA SER A 86 7.11 1.40 25.17
C SER A 86 7.04 0.58 26.45
N VAL A 87 7.17 -0.75 26.35
CA VAL A 87 7.17 -1.63 27.52
C VAL A 87 8.31 -1.22 28.47
N GLY A 88 7.97 -0.88 29.71
CA GLY A 88 8.94 -0.49 30.74
C GLY A 88 9.41 0.97 30.68
N GLN A 89 8.73 1.85 29.94
CA GLN A 89 8.97 3.30 29.98
C GLN A 89 7.88 4.03 30.76
N PRO A 90 8.18 5.20 31.36
CA PRO A 90 7.16 6.07 31.95
C PRO A 90 6.07 6.36 30.92
N ILE A 91 4.81 6.24 31.33
CA ILE A 91 3.68 6.56 30.45
C ILE A 91 3.66 8.07 30.28
N ASP A 92 4.11 8.55 29.11
CA ASP A 92 3.82 9.90 28.67
C ASP A 92 2.33 9.97 28.30
N THR A 93 1.50 10.42 29.25
CA THR A 93 0.05 10.53 29.02
C THR A 93 -0.22 11.63 28.00
N CYS A 94 -0.55 11.27 26.78
CA CYS A 94 -0.93 12.23 25.76
C CYS A 94 -2.36 12.75 25.99
N ASN A 95 -2.54 14.05 25.88
CA ASN A 95 -3.88 14.62 25.74
C ASN A 95 -4.44 14.33 24.33
N THR A 96 -5.72 14.62 24.09
CA THR A 96 -6.39 14.32 22.82
C THR A 96 -5.75 15.04 21.62
N PHE A 97 -5.21 16.24 21.80
CA PHE A 97 -4.48 16.96 20.76
C PHE A 97 -3.13 16.31 20.45
N GLU A 98 -2.36 15.92 21.47
CA GLU A 98 -1.06 15.23 21.31
C GLU A 98 -1.22 13.87 20.63
N THR A 99 -2.23 13.08 21.04
CA THR A 99 -2.55 11.78 20.43
C THR A 99 -2.86 11.91 18.95
N ARG A 100 -3.64 12.93 18.55
CA ARG A 100 -3.94 13.21 17.14
C ARG A 100 -2.67 13.50 16.34
N LEU A 101 -1.78 14.34 16.85
CA LEU A 101 -0.53 14.66 16.16
C LEU A 101 0.34 13.41 15.96
N TRP A 102 0.41 12.55 16.98
CA TRP A 102 1.12 11.29 16.89
C TRP A 102 0.50 10.32 15.90
N ASP A 103 -0.82 10.15 15.91
CA ASP A 103 -1.52 9.26 14.97
C ASP A 103 -1.33 9.70 13.51
N LEU A 104 -1.46 11.00 13.24
CA LEU A 104 -1.26 11.54 11.89
C LEU A 104 0.20 11.40 11.44
N TYR A 105 1.16 11.66 12.32
CA TYR A 105 2.56 11.42 12.04
C TYR A 105 2.81 9.94 11.72
N GLN A 106 2.29 9.02 12.52
CA GLN A 106 2.46 7.59 12.29
C GLN A 106 1.85 7.14 10.96
N LEU A 107 0.64 7.60 10.63
CA LEU A 107 0.03 7.34 9.32
C LEU A 107 0.93 7.85 8.18
N ASP A 108 1.40 9.09 8.27
CA ASP A 108 2.22 9.74 7.26
C ASP A 108 3.54 8.98 7.02
N GLN A 109 4.15 8.47 8.09
CA GLN A 109 5.37 7.66 8.01
C GLN A 109 5.11 6.23 7.49
N GLN A 110 4.05 5.57 7.97
CA GLN A 110 3.74 4.19 7.60
C GLN A 110 3.30 4.07 6.14
N VAL A 111 2.53 5.03 5.64
CA VAL A 111 2.10 5.07 4.23
C VAL A 111 3.29 5.09 3.28
N LEU A 112 4.41 5.71 3.69
CA LEU A 112 5.66 5.73 2.93
C LEU A 112 6.65 4.61 3.29
N GLY A 113 6.34 3.76 4.25
CA GLY A 113 7.18 2.62 4.61
C GLY A 113 8.42 2.96 5.42
N TYR A 114 8.40 4.05 6.19
CA TYR A 114 9.54 4.44 7.04
C TYR A 114 9.91 3.38 8.09
N SER A 115 9.01 2.46 8.41
CA SER A 115 9.26 1.36 9.35
C SER A 115 10.16 0.26 8.79
N GLU A 116 10.31 0.16 7.47
CA GLU A 116 11.07 -0.91 6.82
C GLU A 116 11.95 -0.31 5.72
N VAL A 117 13.26 -0.30 5.98
CA VAL A 117 14.24 0.30 5.06
C VAL A 117 15.23 -0.79 4.64
N LEU A 118 15.36 -0.98 3.33
CA LEU A 118 16.38 -1.82 2.70
C LEU A 118 17.27 -0.94 1.84
N ASP A 119 18.57 -0.88 2.12
CA ASP A 119 19.55 -0.07 1.38
C ASP A 119 19.15 1.42 1.26
N GLY A 120 18.61 1.99 2.35
CA GLY A 120 18.13 3.38 2.38
C GLY A 120 16.82 3.62 1.62
N LYS A 121 16.26 2.59 0.98
CA LYS A 121 14.95 2.64 0.32
C LYS A 121 13.88 2.11 1.28
N LYS A 122 12.79 2.87 1.41
CA LYS A 122 11.60 2.43 2.15
C LYS A 122 10.89 1.35 1.34
N VAL A 123 10.70 0.18 1.94
CA VAL A 123 10.16 -1.02 1.27
C VAL A 123 8.85 -1.55 1.87
N GLY A 124 8.50 -1.15 3.10
CA GLY A 124 7.25 -1.57 3.76
C GLY A 124 6.03 -0.70 3.46
N GLY A 125 6.20 0.29 2.60
CA GLY A 125 5.19 1.30 2.31
C GLY A 125 4.46 1.07 1.00
N LEU A 126 3.49 1.94 0.76
CA LEU A 126 2.85 2.06 -0.54
C LEU A 126 3.72 2.94 -1.45
N ASP A 127 3.88 2.56 -2.72
CA ASP A 127 4.77 3.27 -3.65
C ASP A 127 4.21 4.65 -4.04
N ASN A 128 4.97 5.72 -3.76
CA ASN A 128 4.55 7.12 -4.01
C ASN A 128 3.14 7.44 -3.49
N ALA A 129 2.90 7.11 -2.23
CA ALA A 129 1.57 7.12 -1.66
C ALA A 129 1.15 8.46 -1.04
N THR A 130 -0.16 8.63 -0.93
CA THR A 130 -0.80 9.78 -0.31
C THR A 130 -2.05 9.30 0.41
N ALA A 131 -2.18 9.66 1.68
CA ALA A 131 -3.39 9.45 2.47
C ALA A 131 -4.19 10.75 2.53
N CYS A 132 -5.51 10.66 2.39
CA CYS A 132 -6.41 11.78 2.57
C CYS A 132 -7.53 11.39 3.51
N ILE A 133 -7.85 12.27 4.43
CA ILE A 133 -8.92 12.07 5.42
C ILE A 133 -9.90 13.22 5.27
N GLU A 134 -11.17 12.89 5.09
CA GLU A 134 -12.30 13.80 5.23
C GLU A 134 -13.07 13.39 6.47
N ALA A 135 -13.37 14.34 7.35
CA ALA A 135 -14.14 14.12 8.56
C ALA A 135 -15.11 15.28 8.75
N LYS A 136 -16.39 14.97 8.97
CA LYS A 136 -17.47 15.95 9.16
C LYS A 136 -17.92 15.98 10.61
N ASP A 137 -18.48 17.10 11.05
CA ASP A 137 -19.08 17.24 12.40
C ASP A 137 -20.24 16.25 12.64
N SER A 138 -20.85 15.73 11.56
CA SER A 138 -21.89 14.70 11.62
C SER A 138 -21.38 13.30 12.00
N GLY A 139 -20.07 13.11 12.17
CA GLY A 139 -19.47 11.79 12.43
C GLY A 139 -19.02 11.04 11.18
N GLU A 140 -19.37 11.51 9.97
CA GLU A 140 -18.96 10.86 8.72
C GLU A 140 -17.45 11.05 8.49
N VAL A 141 -16.74 9.94 8.30
CA VAL A 141 -15.30 9.91 8.04
C VAL A 141 -15.03 9.06 6.80
N THR A 142 -14.33 9.68 5.83
CA THR A 142 -13.81 9.00 4.65
C THR A 142 -12.29 9.03 4.67
N VAL A 143 -11.67 7.85 4.66
CA VAL A 143 -10.21 7.70 4.55
C VAL A 143 -9.90 7.14 3.18
N VAL A 144 -8.95 7.77 2.49
CA VAL A 144 -8.50 7.40 1.15
C VAL A 144 -6.99 7.22 1.17
N LEU A 145 -6.51 6.06 0.71
CA LEU A 145 -5.10 5.85 0.39
C LEU A 145 -4.96 5.75 -1.11
N SER A 146 -4.05 6.53 -1.69
CA SER A 146 -3.71 6.46 -3.10
C SER A 146 -2.22 6.18 -3.28
N TRP A 147 -1.85 5.37 -4.26
CA TRP A 147 -0.45 5.02 -4.53
C TRP A 147 -0.25 4.70 -6.00
N ARG A 148 1.01 4.59 -6.44
CA ARG A 148 1.34 4.19 -7.80
C ARG A 148 1.27 2.67 -7.93
N GLY A 149 0.37 2.19 -8.78
CA GLY A 149 0.30 0.80 -9.22
C GLY A 149 1.30 0.51 -10.34
N MET A 150 1.50 -0.77 -10.62
CA MET A 150 2.46 -1.23 -11.62
C MET A 150 1.92 -1.16 -13.05
N ASN A 151 0.61 -1.37 -13.21
CA ASN A 151 -0.06 -1.32 -14.50
C ASN A 151 -0.66 0.07 -14.74
N LYS A 152 -0.63 0.51 -16.01
CA LYS A 152 -1.37 1.72 -16.39
C LYS A 152 -2.86 1.46 -16.23
N VAL A 153 -3.51 2.31 -15.45
CA VAL A 153 -4.97 2.32 -15.31
C VAL A 153 -5.49 3.63 -15.87
N ASN A 154 -6.66 3.58 -16.49
CA ASN A 154 -7.39 4.80 -16.80
C ASN A 154 -7.71 5.53 -15.49
N LYS A 155 -7.88 6.86 -15.56
CA LYS A 155 -8.26 7.69 -14.41
C LYS A 155 -9.40 7.03 -13.62
N ALA A 156 -9.42 7.25 -12.30
CA ALA A 156 -10.55 6.86 -11.47
C ALA A 156 -11.87 7.22 -12.16
N GLY A 157 -12.74 6.22 -12.34
CA GLY A 157 -13.98 6.37 -13.09
C GLY A 157 -14.88 7.47 -12.52
N PRO A 158 -15.80 8.03 -13.32
CA PRO A 158 -16.63 9.17 -12.91
C PRO A 158 -17.55 8.86 -11.73
N LEU A 159 -17.76 7.58 -11.40
CA LEU A 159 -18.64 7.11 -10.33
C LEU A 159 -18.04 7.26 -8.92
N GLN A 160 -16.77 7.62 -8.79
CA GLN A 160 -16.11 7.85 -7.49
C GLN A 160 -16.34 9.29 -7.00
N PRO A 161 -16.50 9.51 -5.67
CA PRO A 161 -16.58 10.86 -5.10
C PRO A 161 -15.38 11.73 -5.50
N VAL A 162 -15.61 13.03 -5.67
CA VAL A 162 -14.56 13.99 -6.07
C VAL A 162 -13.37 13.97 -5.12
N PHE A 163 -13.63 13.87 -3.81
CA PHE A 163 -12.61 13.75 -2.77
C PHE A 163 -11.69 12.54 -3.00
N VAL A 164 -12.27 11.36 -3.24
CA VAL A 164 -11.51 10.11 -3.50
C VAL A 164 -10.63 10.26 -4.74
N ARG A 165 -11.18 10.86 -5.80
CA ARG A 165 -10.46 11.08 -7.06
C ARG A 165 -9.35 12.12 -6.94
N GLY A 166 -9.51 13.09 -6.04
CA GLY A 166 -8.54 14.17 -5.79
C GLY A 166 -7.34 13.75 -4.95
N CYS A 167 -7.45 12.65 -4.19
CA CYS A 167 -6.38 12.23 -3.29
C CYS A 167 -5.11 11.79 -4.05
N GLY A 168 -4.01 12.52 -3.86
CA GLY A 168 -2.72 12.22 -4.49
C GLY A 168 -2.61 12.57 -5.97
N GLU A 169 -3.48 13.44 -6.51
CA GLU A 169 -3.33 13.91 -7.88
C GLU A 169 -2.04 14.74 -8.06
N SER A 170 -1.02 14.12 -8.66
CA SER A 170 0.10 14.81 -9.34
C SER A 170 0.20 14.29 -10.78
N LYS A 171 0.92 15.03 -11.63
CA LYS A 171 0.89 15.12 -13.11
C LYS A 171 0.77 13.81 -13.93
N ASN A 172 1.01 12.62 -13.36
CA ASN A 172 0.88 11.30 -13.99
C ASN A 172 -0.35 10.53 -13.49
N LYS A 173 -1.52 10.87 -14.01
CA LYS A 173 -2.84 10.33 -13.61
C LYS A 173 -3.10 8.87 -14.00
N ASN A 174 -2.21 8.25 -14.79
CA ASN A 174 -2.49 6.98 -15.48
C ASN A 174 -1.96 5.72 -14.77
N GLN A 175 -1.54 5.83 -13.50
CA GLN A 175 -1.00 4.70 -12.73
C GLN A 175 -1.42 4.73 -11.26
N ARG A 176 -2.39 5.57 -10.85
CA ARG A 176 -2.79 5.63 -9.44
C ARG A 176 -3.85 4.57 -9.11
N ARG A 177 -3.57 3.79 -8.06
CA ARG A 177 -4.53 2.95 -7.35
C ARG A 177 -5.08 3.74 -6.16
N PHE A 178 -6.26 3.36 -5.70
CA PHE A 178 -6.85 3.91 -4.50
C PHE A 178 -7.60 2.83 -3.73
N TYR A 179 -7.61 2.97 -2.41
CA TYR A 179 -8.46 2.24 -1.48
C TYR A 179 -9.12 3.27 -0.58
N PHE A 180 -10.42 3.12 -0.34
CA PHE A 180 -11.14 4.03 0.55
C PHE A 180 -12.15 3.29 1.40
N ILE A 181 -12.38 3.83 2.60
CA ILE A 181 -13.43 3.41 3.53
C ILE A 181 -14.21 4.65 3.91
N ASN A 182 -15.54 4.58 3.81
CA ASN A 182 -16.45 5.53 4.43
C ASN A 182 -17.09 4.85 5.64
N THR A 183 -17.08 5.53 6.79
CA THR A 183 -17.71 5.07 8.02
C THR A 183 -18.30 6.25 8.79
N VAL A 184 -19.20 5.95 9.73
CA VAL A 184 -19.74 6.94 10.66
C VAL A 184 -19.22 6.63 12.06
N ILE A 185 -18.66 7.64 12.72
CA ILE A 185 -18.22 7.60 14.10
C ILE A 185 -19.23 8.41 14.91
N LEU A 186 -20.12 7.68 15.61
CA LEU A 186 -21.09 8.21 16.56
C LEU A 186 -20.42 8.44 17.91
#